data_AF-A0A851AW10-F1
#
_entry.id   AF-A0A851AW10-F1
#
_cell.length_a   1.000
_cell.length_b   1.000
_cell.length_c   1.000
_cell.angle_alpha   90.00
_cell.angle_beta   90.00
_cell.angle_gamma   90.00
#
_symmetry.space_group_name_H-M   'P 1'
#
loop_
_entity.id
_entity.type
_entity.pdbx_description
1 polymer ?
#
loop_
_entity_poly.entity_id
_entity_poly.type
_entity_poly.pdbx_seq_one_letter_code
_entity_poly.pdbx_strand_id
1 'polypeptide(L)'
;MENLSNANSRFALDLLRRFSEANPTGNVFFSPVSISAALAMVLLGSKGNTEAQVLKTLHLDKVEDVHSGFQALTMDINRSNAPYLLRLASRLFGEKSYSFL
;
A
#
# COMPACT_ATOMS: atom_id res chain seq x y z
N MET A 1 8.08 -9.64 8.15
CA MET A 1 6.70 -9.79 7.62
C MET A 1 5.63 -9.38 8.62
N GLU A 2 5.71 -9.80 9.89
CA GLU A 2 4.65 -9.54 10.88
C GLU A 2 4.31 -8.05 11.08
N ASN A 3 5.32 -7.19 11.29
CA ASN A 3 5.10 -5.74 11.45
C ASN A 3 4.42 -5.11 10.22
N LEU A 4 4.84 -5.50 9.01
CA LEU A 4 4.23 -5.03 7.76
C LEU A 4 2.78 -5.51 7.61
N SER A 5 2.50 -6.77 7.97
CA SER A 5 1.14 -7.33 7.96
C SER A 5 0.23 -6.59 8.94
N ASN A 6 0.72 -6.33 10.16
CA ASN A 6 0.00 -5.57 11.18
C ASN A 6 -0.27 -4.13 10.74
N ALA A 7 0.73 -3.45 10.15
CA ALA A 7 0.58 -2.10 9.60
C ALA A 7 -0.49 -2.05 8.50
N ASN A 8 -0.39 -2.94 7.50
CA ASN A 8 -1.35 -3.03 6.41
C ASN A 8 -2.77 -3.35 6.90
N SER A 9 -2.91 -4.21 7.92
CA SER A 9 -4.21 -4.55 8.50
C SER A 9 -4.83 -3.36 9.25
N ARG A 10 -4.04 -2.60 10.00
CA ARG A 10 -4.51 -1.36 10.68
C ARG A 10 -4.98 -0.33 9.67
N PHE A 11 -4.17 -0.07 8.64
CA PHE A 11 -4.55 0.83 7.55
C PHE A 11 -5.82 0.36 6.83
N ALA A 12 -5.96 -0.94 6.58
CA ALA A 12 -7.15 -1.51 5.97
C ALA A 12 -8.43 -1.23 6.77
N LEU A 13 -8.37 -1.40 8.10
CA LEU A 13 -9.50 -1.14 9.00
C LEU A 13 -9.83 0.36 9.07
N ASP A 14 -8.80 1.21 9.14
CA ASP A 14 -8.99 2.67 9.13
C ASP A 14 -9.66 3.12 7.83
N LEU A 15 -9.21 2.61 6.68
CA LEU A 15 -9.77 2.95 5.39
C LEU A 15 -11.18 2.37 5.19
N LEU A 16 -11.42 1.13 5.63
CA LEU A 16 -12.77 0.54 5.62
C LEU A 16 -13.75 1.39 6.42
N ARG A 17 -13.36 1.86 7.62
CA ARG A 17 -14.20 2.76 8.42
C ARG A 17 -14.56 4.03 7.64
N ARG A 18 -13.60 4.63 6.94
CA ARG A 18 -13.86 5.81 6.08
C ARG A 18 -14.84 5.51 4.95
N PHE A 19 -14.70 4.36 4.29
CA PHE A 19 -15.64 3.96 3.25
C PHE A 19 -17.04 3.66 3.79
N SER A 20 -17.15 3.02 4.95
CA SER A 20 -18.42 2.80 5.63
C SER A 20 -19.09 4.10 6.10
N GLU A 21 -18.31 5.06 6.58
CA GLU A 21 -18.83 6.41 6.93
C GLU A 21 -19.40 7.12 5.70
N ALA A 22 -18.72 7.02 4.56
CA ALA A 22 -19.13 7.64 3.30
C ALA A 22 -20.28 6.90 2.59
N ASN A 23 -20.40 5.58 2.78
CA ASN A 23 -21.42 4.74 2.17
C ASN A 23 -21.99 3.73 3.19
N PRO A 24 -22.88 4.18 4.10
CA PRO A 24 -23.32 3.39 5.26
C PRO A 24 -24.11 2.12 4.94
N THR A 25 -24.76 2.07 3.77
CA THR A 25 -25.70 1.01 3.40
C THR A 25 -25.29 0.25 2.14
N GLY A 26 -24.32 0.75 1.39
CA GLY A 26 -23.85 0.13 0.16
C GLY A 26 -22.74 -0.88 0.38
N ASN A 27 -22.48 -1.66 -0.67
CA ASN A 27 -21.35 -2.58 -0.68
C ASN A 27 -20.03 -1.81 -0.73
N VAL A 28 -19.04 -2.27 0.05
CA VAL A 28 -17.67 -1.77 0.03
C VAL A 28 -16.75 -2.93 -0.36
N PHE A 29 -15.98 -2.76 -1.44
CA PHE A 29 -14.99 -3.72 -1.89
C PHE A 29 -13.74 -2.98 -2.38
N PHE A 30 -12.58 -3.31 -1.83
CA PHE A 30 -11.30 -2.71 -2.19
C PHE A 30 -10.15 -3.66 -1.83
N SER A 31 -8.94 -3.35 -2.33
CA SER A 31 -7.71 -4.06 -1.99
C SER A 31 -6.80 -3.17 -1.15
N PRO A 32 -6.78 -3.33 0.19
CA PRO A 32 -5.93 -2.51 1.05
C PRO A 32 -4.44 -2.64 0.72
N VAL A 33 -3.97 -3.87 0.51
CA VAL A 33 -2.57 -4.15 0.18
C VAL A 33 -2.15 -3.46 -1.12
N SER A 34 -3.05 -3.38 -2.12
CA SER A 34 -2.76 -2.68 -3.37
C SER A 34 -2.58 -1.18 -3.17
N ILE A 35 -3.41 -0.56 -2.33
CA ILE A 35 -3.31 0.87 -2.01
C ILE A 35 -2.04 1.13 -1.20
N SER A 36 -1.75 0.31 -0.19
CA SER A 36 -0.53 0.41 0.60
C SER A 36 0.72 0.26 -0.26
N ALA A 37 0.76 -0.71 -1.17
CA ALA A 37 1.90 -0.92 -2.07
C ALA A 37 2.11 0.27 -3.02
N ALA A 38 1.02 0.86 -3.55
CA ALA A 38 1.11 2.06 -4.37
C ALA A 38 1.66 3.26 -3.57
N LEU A 39 1.17 3.48 -2.36
CA LEU A 39 1.63 4.57 -1.50
C LEU A 39 3.04 4.32 -0.94
N ALA A 40 3.47 3.07 -0.77
CA ALA A 40 4.84 2.72 -0.44
C ALA A 40 5.81 3.02 -1.60
N MET A 41 5.36 2.96 -2.86
CA MET A 41 6.16 3.48 -3.99
C MET A 41 6.25 5.02 -3.95
N VAL A 42 5.18 5.72 -3.58
CA VAL A 42 5.20 7.19 -3.41
C VAL A 42 6.13 7.58 -2.26
N LEU A 43 6.15 6.81 -1.17
CA LEU A 43 7.00 7.02 -0.01
C LEU A 43 8.49 7.14 -0.41
N LEU A 44 8.98 6.30 -1.32
CA LEU A 44 10.37 6.33 -1.82
C LEU A 44 10.80 7.70 -2.36
N GLY A 45 9.88 8.44 -2.98
CA GLY A 45 10.14 9.75 -3.56
C GLY A 45 9.78 10.92 -2.64
N SER A 46 9.15 10.65 -1.50
CA SER A 46 8.68 11.67 -0.57
C SER A 46 9.76 12.06 0.45
N LYS A 47 9.71 13.29 0.96
CA LYS A 47 10.62 13.79 2.00
C LYS A 47 9.90 14.65 3.01
N GLY A 48 10.49 14.80 4.19
CA GLY A 48 10.04 15.75 5.21
C GLY A 48 8.62 15.47 5.70
N ASN A 49 7.77 16.49 5.74
CA ASN A 49 6.41 16.32 6.26
C ASN A 49 5.55 15.39 5.38
N THR A 50 5.79 15.34 4.07
CA THR A 50 5.06 14.44 3.16
C THR A 50 5.37 12.98 3.50
N GLU A 51 6.64 12.65 3.68
CA GLU A 51 7.11 11.32 4.09
C GLU A 51 6.52 10.92 5.45
N ALA A 52 6.60 11.83 6.44
CA ALA A 52 6.08 11.58 7.78
C ALA A 52 4.57 11.31 7.80
N GLN A 53 3.79 12.02 6.98
CA GLN A 53 2.35 11.80 6.85
C GLN A 53 2.05 10.44 6.21
N VAL A 54 2.75 10.08 5.12
CA VAL A 54 2.56 8.79 4.45
C VAL A 54 2.89 7.63 5.41
N LEU A 55 4.04 7.68 6.09
CA LEU A 55 4.44 6.66 7.08
C LEU A 55 3.40 6.49 8.18
N LYS A 56 2.95 7.61 8.78
CA LYS A 56 1.99 7.60 9.87
C LYS A 56 0.63 7.06 9.44
N THR A 57 0.12 7.50 8.29
CA THR A 57 -1.19 7.07 7.79
C THR A 57 -1.20 5.58 7.45
N LEU A 58 -0.10 5.04 6.95
CA LEU A 58 0.03 3.62 6.63
C LEU A 58 0.48 2.74 7.80
N HIS A 59 0.71 3.33 8.99
CA HIS A 59 1.24 2.64 10.18
C HIS A 59 2.61 1.97 9.94
N LEU A 60 3.42 2.56 9.06
CA LEU A 60 4.73 2.03 8.67
C LEU A 60 5.89 2.54 9.54
N ASP A 61 5.60 3.37 10.53
CA ASP A 61 6.58 4.00 11.44
C ASP A 61 7.43 2.98 12.23
N LYS A 62 6.95 1.75 12.40
CA LYS A 62 7.65 0.66 13.10
C LYS A 62 8.08 -0.49 12.18
N VAL A 63 7.92 -0.31 10.88
CA VAL A 63 8.29 -1.33 9.90
C VAL A 63 9.71 -1.01 9.42
N GLU A 64 10.65 -1.84 9.83
CA GLU A 64 12.00 -1.82 9.26
C GLU A 64 11.96 -2.30 7.80
N ASP A 65 12.79 -1.69 6.95
CA ASP A 65 12.94 -2.03 5.53
C ASP A 65 11.59 -2.18 4.77
N VAL A 66 10.72 -1.17 4.91
CA VAL A 66 9.39 -1.09 4.29
C VAL A 66 9.38 -1.63 2.86
N HIS A 67 10.30 -1.15 2.01
CA HIS A 67 10.31 -1.48 0.59
C HIS A 67 10.71 -2.93 0.32
N SER A 68 11.70 -3.47 1.04
CA SER A 68 12.07 -4.89 0.98
C SER A 68 10.89 -5.78 1.42
N GLY A 69 10.16 -5.35 2.46
CA GLY A 69 8.95 -6.02 2.90
C GLY A 69 7.85 -6.07 1.83
N PHE A 70 7.56 -4.94 1.19
CA PHE A 70 6.59 -4.88 0.09
C PHE A 70 7.04 -5.63 -1.17
N GLN A 71 8.35 -5.66 -1.46
CA GLN A 71 8.92 -6.45 -2.54
C GLN A 71 8.66 -7.94 -2.30
N ALA A 72 9.02 -8.45 -1.11
CA ALA A 72 8.80 -9.85 -0.74
C ALA A 72 7.31 -10.23 -0.78
N LEU A 73 6.44 -9.37 -0.25
CA LEU A 73 4.99 -9.58 -0.29
C LEU A 73 4.45 -9.62 -1.73
N THR A 74 4.90 -8.71 -2.60
CA THR A 74 4.44 -8.67 -3.99
C THR A 74 4.91 -9.89 -4.78
N MET A 75 6.13 -10.37 -4.52
CA MET A 75 6.63 -11.61 -5.13
C MET A 75 5.82 -12.83 -4.71
N ASP A 76 5.48 -12.95 -3.43
CA ASP A 76 4.68 -14.07 -2.90
C ASP A 76 3.24 -14.05 -3.46
N ILE A 77 2.61 -12.88 -3.50
CA ILE A 77 1.25 -12.71 -4.07
C ILE A 77 1.21 -13.09 -5.56
N ASN A 78 2.21 -12.68 -6.33
CA ASN A 78 2.28 -12.90 -7.77
C ASN A 78 2.95 -14.23 -8.18
N ARG A 79 3.12 -15.18 -7.25
CA ARG A 79 3.72 -16.49 -7.54
C ARG A 79 2.99 -17.20 -8.69
N SER A 80 3.73 -17.70 -9.67
CA SER A 80 3.18 -18.25 -10.91
C SER A 80 2.58 -19.65 -10.80
N ASN A 81 2.83 -20.36 -9.71
CA ASN A 81 2.43 -21.76 -9.50
C ASN A 81 1.30 -21.94 -8.47
N ALA A 82 0.58 -20.87 -8.13
CA ALA A 82 -0.53 -20.95 -7.20
C ALA A 82 -1.73 -21.69 -7.81
N PRO A 83 -2.51 -22.47 -7.03
CA PRO A 83 -3.78 -23.06 -7.47
C PRO A 83 -4.92 -22.03 -7.54
N TYR A 84 -4.60 -20.75 -7.76
CA TYR A 84 -5.54 -19.64 -7.84
C TYR A 84 -5.02 -18.56 -8.80
N LEU A 85 -5.93 -17.74 -9.33
CA LEU A 85 -5.58 -16.53 -10.06
C LEU A 85 -5.62 -15.33 -9.12
N LEU A 86 -4.43 -14.85 -8.74
CA LEU A 86 -4.26 -13.61 -7.99
C LEU A 86 -3.17 -12.80 -8.64
N ARG A 87 -3.42 -11.50 -8.85
CA ARG A 87 -2.45 -10.57 -9.44
C ARG A 87 -2.50 -9.25 -8.70
N LEU A 88 -1.32 -8.76 -8.34
CA LEU A 88 -1.12 -7.45 -7.75
C LEU A 88 -0.16 -6.66 -8.63
N ALA A 89 -0.62 -5.52 -9.12
CA ALA A 89 0.19 -4.60 -9.91
C ALA A 89 -0.19 -3.15 -9.58
N SER A 90 0.83 -2.32 -9.42
CA SER A 90 0.68 -0.88 -9.18
C SER A 90 1.61 -0.12 -10.13
N ARG A 91 1.19 1.06 -10.58
CA ARG A 91 1.97 1.90 -11.51
C ARG A 91 1.82 3.37 -11.15
N LEU A 92 2.92 4.11 -11.23
CA LEU A 92 2.93 5.57 -11.17
C LEU A 92 3.10 6.12 -12.58
N PHE A 93 2.32 7.13 -12.93
CA PHE A 93 2.38 7.81 -14.21
C PHE A 93 2.85 9.24 -13.99
N GLY A 94 3.97 9.57 -14.61
CA GLY A 94 4.55 10.90 -14.60
C GLY A 94 4.31 11.63 -15.93
N GLU A 95 4.14 12.95 -15.86
CA GLU A 95 4.09 13.79 -17.06
C GLU A 95 5.45 13.76 -17.79
N LYS A 96 5.42 13.66 -19.13
CA LYS A 96 6.61 13.45 -19.96
C LYS A 96 7.58 14.62 -19.93
N SER A 97 7.08 15.84 -19.72
CA SER A 97 7.92 17.04 -19.61
C SER A 97 8.66 17.14 -18.27
N TYR A 98 8.32 16.29 -17.30
CA TYR A 98 8.99 16.26 -16.00
C TYR A 98 10.20 15.33 -16.03
N SER A 99 11.32 15.78 -15.44
CA SER A 99 12.52 14.96 -15.30
C SER A 99 12.48 14.19 -13.99
N PHE A 100 12.59 12.87 -14.07
CA PHE A 100 12.74 12.00 -12.90
C PHE A 100 14.22 11.76 -12.62
N LEU A 101 14.58 11.76 -11.34
CA LEU A 101 15.94 11.54 -10.84
C LEU A 101 16.30 10.05 -10.84
#